data_AF-A0A956WXV2-F1
#
_entry.id   AF-A0A956WXV2-F1
#
_cell.length_a   1.000
_cell.length_b   1.000
_cell.length_c   1.000
_cell.angle_alpha   90.00
_cell.angle_beta   90.00
_cell.angle_gamma   90.00
#
_symmetry.space_group_name_H-M   'P 1'
#
loop_
_entity.id
_entity.type
_entity.pdbx_description
1 polymer ?
#
loop_
_entity_poly.entity_id
_entity_poly.type
_entity_poly.pdbx_seq_one_letter_code
_entity_poly.pdbx_strand_id
1 'polypeptide(L)'
;MPIIGMPCARDKSQRYYGLPIFIQNTTYLKAVTDAGGVPVIIPLQLSEEMLRAIYESLDGVFLPGGEDLDPALYGEEHHELLGPIDSERDRTEMLLARWALADSKPVLAICRGMQILNVASGGSLFQDIRAQRDDSEKHDYFPPAFERVRISHDIDIAPDSRLGHIFGQ
;
A
#
# COMPACT_ATOMS: atom_id res chain seq x y z
N MET A 1 0.99 -6.88 22.95
CA MET A 1 0.31 -6.07 21.93
C MET A 1 0.89 -6.49 20.59
N PRO A 2 0.08 -6.70 19.54
CA PRO A 2 0.58 -7.18 18.26
C PRO A 2 1.50 -6.15 17.60
N ILE A 3 2.67 -6.58 17.11
CA ILE A 3 3.66 -5.79 16.40
C ILE A 3 3.29 -5.74 14.91
N ILE A 4 2.99 -4.55 14.40
CA ILE A 4 2.49 -4.34 13.04
C ILE A 4 3.55 -3.60 12.23
N GLY A 5 4.14 -4.27 11.26
CA GLY A 5 5.16 -3.68 10.39
C GLY A 5 4.55 -2.89 9.23
N MET A 6 5.11 -1.71 8.95
CA MET A 6 4.62 -0.79 7.93
C MET A 6 5.79 -0.20 7.13
N PRO A 7 5.95 -0.53 5.83
CA PRO A 7 6.99 0.07 5.01
C PRO A 7 6.79 1.59 4.91
N CYS A 8 7.90 2.34 5.01
CA CYS A 8 7.89 3.78 4.81
C CYS A 8 7.80 4.15 3.32
N ALA A 9 7.60 5.43 3.05
CA ALA A 9 7.74 6.03 1.73
C ALA A 9 8.95 6.97 1.70
N ARG A 10 9.40 7.36 0.51
CA ARG A 10 10.45 8.38 0.35
C ARG A 10 9.85 9.78 0.35
N ASP A 11 10.49 10.71 1.05
CA ASP A 11 10.16 12.12 0.92
C ASP A 11 10.57 12.63 -0.46
N LYS A 12 9.65 13.29 -1.16
CA LYS A 12 9.88 13.89 -2.47
C LYS A 12 9.92 15.42 -2.43
N SER A 13 9.84 16.02 -1.23
CA SER A 13 9.63 17.46 -1.06
C SER A 13 10.91 18.30 -1.19
N GLN A 14 12.07 17.68 -1.45
CA GLN A 14 13.40 18.31 -1.50
C GLN A 14 13.80 19.02 -0.18
N ARG A 15 13.04 18.82 0.90
CA ARG A 15 13.39 19.31 2.23
C ARG A 15 14.72 18.70 2.67
N TYR A 16 15.42 19.39 3.57
CA TYR A 16 16.75 18.99 4.04
C TYR A 16 17.79 18.82 2.93
N TYR A 17 17.84 19.78 2.00
CA TYR A 17 18.85 19.84 0.93
C TYR A 17 18.83 18.64 -0.03
N GLY A 18 17.66 18.03 -0.22
CA GLY A 18 17.51 16.86 -1.11
C GLY A 18 18.12 15.57 -0.56
N LEU A 19 18.46 15.53 0.73
CA LEU A 19 18.89 14.29 1.36
C LEU A 19 17.76 13.25 1.33
N PRO A 20 18.05 11.98 1.04
CA PRO A 20 17.03 10.93 1.01
C PRO A 20 16.49 10.70 2.43
N ILE A 21 15.18 10.91 2.58
CA ILE A 21 14.48 10.76 3.86
C ILE A 21 13.34 9.78 3.68
N PHE A 22 13.17 8.91 4.66
CA PHE A 22 11.98 8.08 4.77
C PHE A 22 10.93 8.77 5.65
N ILE A 23 9.69 8.73 5.18
CA ILE A 23 8.52 9.33 5.82
C ILE A 23 7.41 8.30 5.97
N GLN A 24 6.51 8.56 6.90
CA GLN A 24 5.25 7.82 7.01
C GLN A 24 4.14 8.76 7.49
N ASN A 25 2.94 8.58 6.95
CA ASN A 25 1.76 9.34 7.38
C ASN A 25 1.39 8.91 8.81
N THR A 26 1.35 9.87 9.72
CA THR A 26 1.00 9.67 11.12
C THR A 26 -0.43 9.15 11.30
N THR A 27 -1.32 9.34 10.32
CA THR A 27 -2.68 8.78 10.30
C THR A 27 -2.66 7.26 10.34
N TYR A 28 -1.74 6.62 9.61
CA TYR A 28 -1.61 5.16 9.64
C TYR A 28 -1.07 4.66 10.97
N LEU A 29 -0.05 5.34 11.51
CA LEU A 29 0.49 5.03 12.84
C LEU A 29 -0.63 5.11 13.89
N LYS A 30 -1.40 6.20 13.86
CA LYS A 30 -2.50 6.44 14.79
C LYS A 30 -3.58 5.36 14.67
N ALA A 31 -3.96 4.98 13.45
CA ALA A 31 -4.95 3.93 13.23
C ALA A 31 -4.51 2.59 13.86
N VAL A 32 -3.24 2.22 13.69
CA VAL A 32 -2.68 1.00 14.31
C VAL A 32 -2.66 1.10 15.83
N THR A 33 -2.21 2.22 16.39
CA THR A 33 -2.16 2.40 17.86
C THR A 33 -3.54 2.42 18.48
N ASP A 34 -4.50 3.10 17.85
CA ASP A 34 -5.88 3.21 18.34
C ASP A 34 -6.58 1.83 18.29
N ALA A 35 -6.17 0.94 17.38
CA ALA A 35 -6.60 -0.46 17.32
C ALA A 35 -5.86 -1.39 18.32
N GLY A 36 -4.96 -0.86 19.15
CA GLY A 36 -4.20 -1.63 20.15
C GLY A 36 -2.94 -2.32 19.63
N GLY A 37 -2.48 -1.98 18.43
CA GLY A 37 -1.23 -2.48 17.83
C GLY A 37 -0.01 -1.61 18.11
N VAL A 38 1.18 -2.19 17.97
CA VAL A 38 2.47 -1.49 18.04
C VAL A 38 2.99 -1.28 16.61
N PRO A 39 2.95 -0.05 16.07
CA PRO A 39 3.45 0.20 14.72
C PRO A 39 4.98 0.19 14.70
N VAL A 40 5.55 -0.54 13.74
CA VAL A 40 6.98 -0.54 13.41
C VAL A 40 7.16 -0.04 11.99
N ILE A 41 7.88 1.05 11.79
CA ILE A 41 8.21 1.55 10.46
C ILE A 41 9.36 0.71 9.90
N ILE A 42 9.16 0.15 8.70
CA ILE A 42 10.15 -0.66 8.00
C ILE A 42 10.87 0.24 6.98
N PRO A 43 12.19 0.44 7.11
CA PRO A 43 12.98 1.16 6.12
C PRO A 43 12.97 0.47 4.76
N LEU A 44 13.14 1.26 3.70
CA LEU A 44 13.46 0.72 2.37
C LEU A 44 14.95 0.34 2.32
N GLN A 45 15.39 -0.25 1.19
CA GLN A 45 16.82 -0.53 0.90
C GLN A 45 17.51 -1.58 1.79
N LEU A 46 16.77 -2.31 2.64
CA LEU A 46 17.34 -3.40 3.43
C LEU A 46 17.67 -4.61 2.56
N SER A 47 18.74 -5.35 2.89
CA SER A 47 18.95 -6.67 2.28
C SER A 47 17.76 -7.58 2.55
N GLU A 48 17.55 -8.60 1.72
CA GLU A 48 16.46 -9.55 1.92
C GLU A 48 16.55 -10.23 3.29
N GLU A 49 17.76 -10.58 3.76
CA GLU A 49 17.98 -11.18 5.08
C GLU A 49 17.59 -10.24 6.22
N MET A 50 17.99 -8.96 6.14
CA MET A 50 17.63 -7.95 7.14
C MET A 50 16.12 -7.69 7.17
N LEU A 51 15.51 -7.59 5.98
CA LEU A 51 14.07 -7.41 5.86
C LEU A 51 13.31 -8.63 6.39
N ARG A 52 13.80 -9.85 6.11
CA ARG A 52 13.22 -11.10 6.60
C ARG A 52 13.30 -11.19 8.12
N ALA A 53 14.43 -10.82 8.71
CA ALA A 53 14.59 -10.79 10.17
C ALA A 53 13.60 -9.82 10.85
N ILE A 54 13.37 -8.63 10.26
CA ILE A 54 12.31 -7.73 10.72
C ILE A 54 10.95 -8.41 10.59
N TYR A 55 10.63 -8.92 9.40
CA TYR A 55 9.35 -9.54 9.10
C TYR A 55 8.99 -10.68 10.07
N GLU A 56 9.95 -11.52 10.45
CA GLU A 56 9.76 -12.64 11.38
C GLU A 56 9.36 -12.18 12.80
N SER A 57 9.76 -10.97 13.20
CA SER A 57 9.37 -10.37 14.48
C SER A 57 7.97 -9.75 14.51
N LEU A 58 7.30 -9.66 13.35
CA LEU A 58 5.99 -9.01 13.22
C LEU A 58 4.85 -10.00 13.44
N ASP A 59 3.78 -9.54 14.08
CA ASP A 59 2.50 -10.25 14.20
C ASP A 59 1.57 -9.99 13.00
N GLY A 60 1.80 -8.89 12.26
CA GLY A 60 1.03 -8.53 11.09
C GLY A 60 1.75 -7.49 10.22
N VAL A 61 1.29 -7.35 8.98
CA VAL A 61 1.81 -6.35 8.03
C VAL A 61 0.70 -5.39 7.65
N PHE A 62 0.99 -4.10 7.67
CA PHE A 62 0.12 -3.07 7.16
C PHE A 62 0.78 -2.36 5.96
N LEU A 63 0.19 -2.53 4.78
CA LEU A 63 0.66 -1.95 3.52
C LEU A 63 -0.08 -0.63 3.24
N PRO A 64 0.59 0.53 3.37
CA PRO A 64 -0.04 1.84 3.24
C PRO A 64 -0.29 2.24 1.77
N GLY A 65 -1.11 3.27 1.57
CA GLY A 65 -1.24 3.94 0.27
C GLY A 65 0.05 4.61 -0.20
N GLY A 66 0.09 5.00 -1.48
CA GLY A 66 1.29 5.59 -2.08
C GLY A 66 1.11 5.92 -3.55
N GLU A 67 2.23 6.01 -4.25
CA GLU A 67 2.30 6.22 -5.70
C GLU A 67 2.01 4.94 -6.49
N ASP A 68 2.23 4.96 -7.80
CA ASP A 68 1.91 3.84 -8.69
C ASP A 68 2.99 2.74 -8.61
N LEU A 69 2.60 1.53 -9.01
CA LEU A 69 3.45 0.34 -9.00
C LEU A 69 4.11 0.14 -10.36
N ASP A 70 5.39 -0.27 -10.38
CA ASP A 70 6.09 -0.61 -11.63
C ASP A 70 5.34 -1.71 -12.42
N PRO A 71 4.90 -1.43 -13.67
CA PRO A 71 4.21 -2.39 -14.53
C PRO A 71 4.99 -3.67 -14.84
N ALA A 72 6.31 -3.62 -14.80
CA ALA A 72 7.15 -4.80 -15.01
C ALA A 72 6.87 -5.90 -13.97
N LEU A 73 6.34 -5.55 -12.79
CA LEU A 73 6.02 -6.50 -11.72
C LEU A 73 4.80 -7.38 -12.04
N TYR A 74 3.95 -6.96 -12.97
CA TYR A 74 2.81 -7.72 -13.48
C TYR A 74 2.86 -7.93 -14.99
N GLY A 75 4.04 -7.76 -15.59
CA GLY A 75 4.32 -8.17 -16.98
C GLY A 75 3.81 -7.23 -18.06
N GLU A 76 3.61 -5.95 -17.75
CA GLU A 76 3.14 -4.94 -18.70
C GLU A 76 4.22 -3.89 -19.01
N GLU A 77 4.08 -3.24 -20.17
CA GLU A 77 4.86 -2.04 -20.53
C GLU A 77 4.24 -0.79 -19.90
N HIS A 78 5.03 0.28 -19.81
CA HIS A 78 4.58 1.54 -19.23
C HIS A 78 3.53 2.23 -20.10
N HIS A 79 2.40 2.54 -19.50
CA HIS A 79 1.36 3.39 -20.07
C HIS A 79 1.79 4.87 -19.99
N GLU A 80 1.39 5.69 -20.96
CA GLU A 80 1.80 7.11 -21.03
C GLU A 80 1.30 7.96 -19.85
N LEU A 81 0.21 7.53 -19.22
CA LEU A 81 -0.41 8.18 -18.07
C LEU A 81 0.02 7.59 -16.71
N LEU A 82 0.97 6.63 -16.71
CA LEU A 82 1.49 6.07 -15.47
C LEU A 82 2.09 7.19 -14.60
N GLY A 83 1.70 7.22 -13.33
CA GLY A 83 2.25 8.14 -12.35
C GLY A 83 3.68 7.76 -11.92
N PRO A 84 4.23 8.50 -10.94
CA PRO A 84 5.54 8.18 -10.39
C PRO A 84 5.55 6.78 -9.76
N ILE A 85 6.67 6.07 -9.91
CA ILE A 85 6.95 4.78 -9.26
C ILE A 85 8.12 4.91 -8.26
N ASP A 86 8.26 3.95 -7.34
CA ASP A 86 9.42 3.80 -6.46
C ASP A 86 9.82 2.33 -6.40
N SER A 87 10.78 1.93 -7.22
CA SER A 87 11.19 0.53 -7.40
C SER A 87 11.72 -0.13 -6.12
N GLU A 88 12.27 0.64 -5.19
CA GLU A 88 12.77 0.09 -3.93
C GLU A 88 11.64 -0.13 -2.93
N ARG A 89 10.65 0.78 -2.94
CA ARG A 89 9.41 0.56 -2.21
C ARG A 89 8.64 -0.63 -2.78
N ASP A 90 8.53 -0.72 -4.10
CA ASP A 90 7.93 -1.86 -4.80
C ASP A 90 8.58 -3.16 -4.35
N ARG A 91 9.92 -3.26 -4.39
CA ARG A 91 10.67 -4.45 -3.96
C ARG A 91 10.35 -4.84 -2.51
N THR A 92 10.44 -3.88 -1.59
CA THR A 92 10.17 -4.14 -0.16
C THR A 92 8.72 -4.57 0.07
N GLU A 93 7.76 -3.86 -0.49
CA GLU A 93 6.32 -4.15 -0.34
C GLU A 93 5.95 -5.50 -0.97
N MET A 94 6.51 -5.84 -2.14
CA MET A 94 6.31 -7.12 -2.81
C MET A 94 6.86 -8.30 -2.02
N LEU A 95 8.06 -8.17 -1.43
CA LEU A 95 8.63 -9.22 -0.56
C LEU A 95 7.75 -9.44 0.67
N LEU A 96 7.38 -8.35 1.36
CA LEU A 96 6.51 -8.42 2.54
C LEU A 96 5.15 -9.05 2.22
N ALA A 97 4.52 -8.66 1.10
CA ALA A 97 3.24 -9.22 0.68
C ALA A 97 3.35 -10.71 0.34
N ARG A 98 4.35 -11.12 -0.43
CA ARG A 98 4.56 -12.53 -0.79
C ARG A 98 4.83 -13.41 0.43
N TRP A 99 5.68 -12.95 1.35
CA TRP A 99 5.93 -13.69 2.59
C TRP A 99 4.69 -13.76 3.47
N ALA A 100 3.95 -12.66 3.63
CA ALA A 100 2.75 -12.65 4.44
C ALA A 100 1.67 -13.59 3.88
N LEU A 101 1.50 -13.64 2.56
CA LEU A 101 0.62 -14.61 1.89
C LEU A 101 1.08 -16.05 2.12
N ALA A 102 2.38 -16.33 1.92
CA ALA A 102 2.94 -17.67 2.08
C ALA A 102 2.83 -18.18 3.53
N ASP A 103 3.08 -17.31 4.51
CA ASP A 103 3.08 -17.65 5.93
C ASP A 103 1.68 -17.49 6.57
N SER A 104 0.67 -17.10 5.79
CA SER A 104 -0.68 -16.74 6.29
C SER A 104 -0.65 -15.68 7.40
N LYS A 105 0.31 -14.76 7.36
CA LYS A 105 0.42 -13.65 8.30
C LYS A 105 -0.68 -12.61 8.01
N PRO A 106 -1.38 -12.07 9.02
CA PRO A 106 -2.42 -11.07 8.79
C PRO A 106 -1.88 -9.83 8.04
N VAL A 107 -2.57 -9.46 6.95
CA VAL A 107 -2.28 -8.25 6.16
C VAL A 107 -3.49 -7.33 6.15
N LEU A 108 -3.25 -6.04 6.35
CA LEU A 108 -4.18 -4.98 5.98
C LEU A 108 -3.52 -4.08 4.95
N ALA A 109 -4.22 -3.81 3.85
CA ALA A 109 -3.66 -3.18 2.67
C ALA A 109 -4.59 -2.06 2.18
N ILE A 110 -4.08 -0.83 2.07
CA ILE A 110 -4.89 0.36 1.75
C ILE A 110 -4.39 1.00 0.46
N CYS A 111 -5.32 1.28 -0.47
CA CYS A 111 -5.05 1.95 -1.75
C CYS A 111 -3.95 1.19 -2.51
N ARG A 112 -2.77 1.80 -2.72
CA ARG A 112 -1.58 1.15 -3.26
C ARG A 112 -1.26 -0.19 -2.61
N GLY A 113 -1.37 -0.30 -1.28
CA GLY A 113 -1.09 -1.57 -0.60
C GLY A 113 -1.98 -2.72 -1.10
N MET A 114 -3.22 -2.43 -1.48
CA MET A 114 -4.14 -3.43 -2.05
C MET A 114 -3.70 -3.86 -3.45
N GLN A 115 -3.17 -2.91 -4.24
CA GLN A 115 -2.61 -3.18 -5.56
C GLN A 115 -1.36 -4.07 -5.45
N ILE A 116 -0.47 -3.79 -4.50
CA ILE A 116 0.68 -4.67 -4.17
C ILE A 116 0.20 -6.08 -3.86
N LEU A 117 -0.80 -6.22 -2.98
CA LEU A 117 -1.30 -7.54 -2.58
C LEU A 117 -1.88 -8.32 -3.76
N ASN A 118 -2.60 -7.65 -4.66
CA ASN A 118 -3.11 -8.21 -5.90
C ASN A 118 -1.98 -8.71 -6.81
N VAL A 119 -0.98 -7.87 -7.10
CA VAL A 119 0.16 -8.23 -7.96
C VAL A 119 1.03 -9.32 -7.33
N ALA A 120 1.24 -9.29 -6.01
CA ALA A 120 1.90 -10.36 -5.28
C ALA A 120 1.17 -11.72 -5.37
N SER A 121 -0.15 -11.67 -5.59
CA SER A 121 -1.00 -12.86 -5.81
C SER A 121 -1.12 -13.26 -7.30
N GLY A 122 -0.41 -12.57 -8.19
CA GLY A 122 -0.41 -12.85 -9.64
C GLY A 122 -1.46 -12.10 -10.46
N GLY A 123 -2.10 -11.08 -9.88
CA GLY A 123 -3.01 -10.19 -10.62
C GLY A 123 -2.29 -9.10 -11.42
N SER A 124 -3.05 -8.36 -12.23
CA SER A 124 -2.62 -7.17 -12.98
C SER A 124 -3.34 -5.90 -12.50
N LEU A 125 -2.98 -4.73 -13.06
CA LEU A 125 -3.56 -3.44 -12.71
C LEU A 125 -3.90 -2.62 -13.96
N PHE A 126 -4.91 -1.77 -13.87
CA PHE A 126 -5.02 -0.62 -14.77
C PHE A 126 -4.05 0.47 -14.29
N GLN A 127 -3.18 0.94 -15.18
CA GLN A 127 -2.21 2.02 -14.93
C GLN A 127 -2.87 3.39 -14.91
N ASP A 128 -3.89 3.60 -15.75
CA ASP A 128 -4.83 4.72 -15.64
C ASP A 128 -6.26 4.22 -15.90
N ILE A 129 -7.10 4.27 -14.87
CA ILE A 129 -8.46 3.71 -14.96
C ILE A 129 -9.35 4.47 -15.95
N ARG A 130 -9.12 5.78 -16.15
CA ARG A 130 -9.94 6.62 -17.04
C ARG A 130 -9.64 6.35 -18.50
N ALA A 131 -8.37 6.13 -18.82
CA ALA A 131 -7.93 5.81 -20.18
C ALA A 131 -8.20 4.35 -20.56
N GLN A 132 -8.22 3.45 -19.58
CA GLN A 132 -8.35 2.01 -19.85
C GLN A 132 -9.75 1.45 -19.57
N ARG A 133 -10.66 2.24 -18.98
CA ARG A 133 -12.04 1.82 -18.67
C ARG A 133 -13.03 2.97 -18.88
N ASP A 134 -13.80 2.86 -19.96
CA ASP A 134 -14.73 3.89 -20.43
C ASP A 134 -15.78 4.32 -19.39
N ASP A 135 -16.31 3.36 -18.61
CA ASP A 135 -17.35 3.60 -17.58
C ASP A 135 -16.75 3.80 -16.17
N SER A 136 -15.52 4.29 -16.09
CA SER A 136 -14.89 4.53 -14.79
C SER A 136 -15.35 5.82 -14.13
N GLU A 137 -15.73 5.73 -12.85
CA GLU A 137 -15.87 6.91 -12.01
C GLU A 137 -14.49 7.52 -11.71
N LYS A 138 -14.47 8.80 -11.31
CA LYS A 138 -13.24 9.44 -10.82
C LYS A 138 -12.79 8.75 -9.54
N HIS A 139 -11.52 8.34 -9.45
CA HIS A 139 -10.94 7.75 -8.23
C HIS A 139 -9.72 8.53 -7.71
N ASP A 140 -9.28 9.57 -8.43
CA ASP A 140 -8.13 10.41 -8.12
C ASP A 140 -8.57 11.75 -7.49
N TYR A 141 -9.22 11.68 -6.32
CA TYR A 141 -9.56 12.86 -5.53
C TYR A 141 -8.44 13.21 -4.55
N PHE A 142 -7.65 14.25 -4.88
CA PHE A 142 -6.52 14.68 -4.06
C PHE A 142 -6.36 16.22 -4.00
N PRO A 143 -5.70 16.76 -2.97
CA PRO A 143 -5.41 18.18 -2.83
C PRO A 143 -4.54 18.74 -3.97
N PRO A 144 -4.65 20.05 -4.27
CA PRO A 144 -5.49 21.04 -3.60
C PRO A 144 -6.94 21.07 -4.09
N ALA A 145 -7.27 20.35 -5.17
CA ALA A 145 -8.59 20.39 -5.78
C ALA A 145 -9.68 19.77 -4.89
N PHE A 146 -9.31 18.76 -4.09
CA PHE A 146 -10.24 18.06 -3.20
C PHE A 146 -9.64 17.83 -1.82
N GLU A 147 -10.48 17.89 -0.80
CA GLU A 147 -10.12 17.46 0.55
C GLU A 147 -9.87 15.96 0.59
N ARG A 148 -8.87 15.53 1.39
CA ARG A 148 -8.52 14.11 1.50
C ARG A 148 -9.59 13.24 2.17
N VAL A 149 -10.45 13.83 2.99
CA VAL A 149 -11.50 13.12 3.74
C VAL A 149 -12.84 13.09 3.00
N ARG A 150 -12.86 13.49 1.73
CA ARG A 150 -14.07 13.50 0.90
C ARG A 150 -14.58 12.07 0.68
N ILE A 151 -15.85 11.84 1.02
CA ILE A 151 -16.60 10.65 0.56
C ILE A 151 -16.88 10.83 -0.94
N SER A 152 -16.38 9.89 -1.75
CA SER A 152 -16.32 10.07 -3.22
C SER A 152 -17.41 9.32 -3.96
N HIS A 153 -17.70 8.08 -3.56
CA HIS A 153 -18.73 7.23 -4.15
C HIS A 153 -19.12 6.13 -3.15
N ASP A 154 -20.22 5.44 -3.43
CA ASP A 154 -20.67 4.28 -2.67
C ASP A 154 -19.90 3.02 -3.10
N ILE A 155 -19.97 1.97 -2.28
CA ILE A 155 -19.45 0.64 -2.61
C ILE A 155 -20.49 -0.42 -2.28
N ASP A 156 -20.58 -1.43 -3.13
CA ASP A 156 -21.32 -2.66 -2.83
C ASP A 156 -20.40 -3.64 -2.11
N ILE A 157 -20.86 -4.18 -0.98
CA ILE A 157 -20.10 -5.15 -0.18
C ILE A 157 -20.70 -6.53 -0.41
N ALA A 158 -19.85 -7.49 -0.80
CA ALA A 158 -20.24 -8.89 -0.88
C ALA A 158 -20.57 -9.42 0.54
N PRO A 159 -21.78 -9.95 0.81
CA PRO A 159 -22.22 -10.31 2.16
C PRO A 159 -21.38 -11.40 2.83
N ASP A 160 -20.86 -12.34 2.05
CA ASP A 160 -20.00 -13.45 2.50
C ASP A 160 -18.52 -13.06 2.61
N SER A 161 -18.18 -11.81 2.32
CA SER A 161 -16.82 -11.31 2.46
C SER A 161 -16.47 -11.01 3.92
N ARG A 162 -15.17 -10.94 4.19
CA ARG A 162 -14.66 -10.47 5.49
C ARG A 162 -15.20 -9.08 5.84
N LEU A 163 -15.38 -8.21 4.85
CA LEU A 163 -15.89 -6.86 5.04
C LEU A 163 -17.39 -6.88 5.42
N GLY A 164 -18.19 -7.74 4.78
CA GLY A 164 -19.60 -7.94 5.11
C GLY A 164 -19.78 -8.36 6.58
N HIS A 165 -19.02 -9.36 7.01
CA HIS A 165 -19.03 -9.81 8.40
C HIS A 165 -18.60 -8.73 9.42
N ILE A 166 -17.64 -7.87 9.09
CA ILE A 166 -17.20 -6.77 9.98
C ILE A 166 -18.30 -5.74 10.15
N PHE A 167 -19.03 -5.41 9.08
CA PHE A 167 -20.08 -4.39 9.10
C PHE A 167 -21.48 -4.95 9.43
N GLY A 168 -21.60 -6.25 9.66
CA GLY A 168 -22.87 -6.89 10.02
C GLY A 168 -23.88 -6.95 8.88
N GLN A 169 -23.40 -7.07 7.64
CA GLN A 169 -24.19 -7.23 6.43
C GLN A 169 -24.37 -8.70 6.04
#